data_AF-A0A364P1N9-F1
#
_entry.id   AF-A0A364P1N9-F1
#
_cell.length_a   1.000
_cell.length_b   1.000
_cell.length_c   1.000
_cell.angle_alpha   90.00
_cell.angle_beta   90.00
_cell.angle_gamma   90.00
#
_symmetry.space_group_name_H-M   'P 1'
#
loop_
_entity.id
_entity.type
_entity.pdbx_description
1 polymer ?
#
loop_
_entity_poly.entity_id
_entity_poly.type
_entity_poly.pdbx_seq_one_letter_code
_entity_poly.pdbx_strand_id
1 'polypeptide(L)' 'MAMKRLEMVRFLREHPTTSVAELARQLGRDYKNVCEDVDALAAAGLIEKEGRSIRAIADEIVLKL' A
#
# COMPACT_ATOMS: atom_id res chain seq x y z
N MET A 1 -6.51 -3.24 11.74
CA MET A 1 -5.45 -3.63 10.77
C MET A 1 -5.99 -3.79 9.34
N ALA A 2 -7.00 -4.62 9.08
CA ALA A 2 -7.52 -4.84 7.71
C ALA A 2 -8.07 -3.58 7.01
N MET A 3 -8.90 -2.76 7.68
CA MET A 3 -9.45 -1.52 7.08
C MET A 3 -8.36 -0.55 6.62
N LYS A 4 -7.27 -0.44 7.39
CA LYS A 4 -6.17 0.48 7.09
C LYS A 4 -5.40 0.08 5.83
N ARG A 5 -5.16 -1.21 5.64
CA ARG A 5 -4.51 -1.75 4.44
C ARG A 5 -5.40 -1.65 3.19
N LEU A 6 -6.70 -1.89 3.35
CA LEU A 6 -7.67 -1.66 2.27
C LEU A 6 -7.68 -0.20 1.79
N GLU A 7 -7.63 0.76 2.74
CA GLU A 7 -7.54 2.18 2.42
C GLU A 7 -6.28 2.52 1.61
N MET A 8 -5.13 1.91 1.97
CA MET A 8 -3.87 2.08 1.24
C MET A 8 -3.96 1.54 -0.19
N VAL A 9 -4.54 0.36 -0.38
CA VAL A 9 -4.72 -0.22 -1.73
C VAL A 9 -5.63 0.66 -2.59
N ARG A 10 -6.75 1.15 -2.03
CA ARG A 10 -7.65 2.08 -2.74
C ARG A 10 -6.94 3.37 -3.13
N PHE A 11 -6.23 3.98 -2.18
CA PHE A 11 -5.46 5.19 -2.40
C PHE A 11 -4.42 5.01 -3.52
N LEU A 12 -3.66 3.91 -3.52
CA LEU A 12 -2.65 3.63 -4.55
C LEU A 12 -3.23 3.35 -5.95
N ARG A 13 -4.51 2.97 -6.07
CA ARG A 13 -5.18 2.86 -7.39
C ARG A 13 -5.48 4.23 -7.99
N GLU A 14 -5.85 5.20 -7.17
CA GLU A 14 -6.19 6.56 -7.61
C GLU A 14 -4.95 7.44 -7.74
N HIS A 15 -3.94 7.19 -6.89
CA HIS A 15 -2.73 7.99 -6.76
C HIS A 15 -1.49 7.09 -6.62
N PRO A 16 -0.90 6.63 -7.74
CA PRO A 16 0.42 5.99 -7.71
C PRO A 16 1.43 6.91 -7.04
N THR A 17 2.19 6.40 -6.06
CA THR A 17 3.14 7.23 -5.29
C THR A 17 4.58 6.89 -5.61
N THR A 18 5.46 7.87 -5.44
CA THR A 18 6.88 7.75 -5.80
C THR A 18 7.76 7.25 -4.65
N SER A 19 7.22 7.18 -3.42
CA SER A 19 7.92 6.66 -2.24
C SER A 19 6.97 6.33 -1.06
N VAL A 20 7.44 5.48 -0.14
CA VAL A 20 6.72 5.16 1.11
C VAL A 20 6.54 6.40 1.99
N ALA A 21 7.52 7.32 2.00
CA ALA A 21 7.45 8.55 2.79
C ALA A 21 6.34 9.49 2.30
N GLU A 22 6.21 9.62 0.97
CA GLU A 22 5.11 10.35 0.35
C GLU A 22 3.77 9.70 0.67
N LEU A 23 3.66 8.37 0.54
CA LEU A 23 2.45 7.62 0.87
C LEU A 23 2.02 7.83 2.34
N ALA A 24 2.97 7.78 3.28
CA ALA A 24 2.71 8.01 4.69
C ALA A 24 2.17 9.43 4.95
N ARG A 25 2.77 10.44 4.31
CA ARG A 25 2.31 11.83 4.39
C ARG A 25 0.89 12.00 3.83
N GLN A 26 0.59 11.40 2.69
CA GLN A 26 -0.73 11.51 2.05
C GLN A 26 -1.83 10.77 2.84
N LEU A 27 -1.49 9.64 3.47
CA LEU A 27 -2.42 8.90 4.34
C LEU A 27 -2.53 9.48 5.76
N GLY A 28 -1.69 10.45 6.13
CA GLY A 28 -1.62 10.98 7.50
C GLY A 28 -1.21 9.91 8.52
N ARG A 29 -0.36 8.95 8.11
CA ARG A 29 0.03 7.80 8.92
C ARG A 29 1.52 7.83 9.26
N ASP A 30 1.86 7.16 10.36
CA ASP A 30 3.24 6.94 10.74
C ASP A 30 3.99 6.12 9.68
N TYR A 31 5.20 6.57 9.34
CA TYR A 31 6.03 5.98 8.30
C TYR A 31 6.36 4.50 8.55
N LYS A 32 6.68 4.13 9.80
CA LYS A 32 7.05 2.74 10.13
C LYS A 32 5.88 1.81 9.90
N ASN A 33 4.68 2.20 10.33
CA ASN A 33 3.47 1.42 10.10
C ASN A 33 3.15 1.30 8.60
N VAL A 34 3.40 2.35 7.82
CA VAL A 34 3.20 2.30 6.36
C VAL A 34 4.24 1.39 5.69
N CYS A 35 5.50 1.39 6.12
CA CYS A 35 6.49 0.40 5.65
C CYS A 35 6.03 -1.03 5.92
N GLU A 36 5.61 -1.33 7.15
CA GLU A 36 5.14 -2.68 7.53
C GLU A 36 3.91 -3.11 6.72
N ASP A 37 2.98 -2.18 6.48
CA ASP A 37 1.80 -2.44 5.65
C ASP A 37 2.15 -2.63 4.16
N VAL A 38 3.07 -1.83 3.62
CA VAL A 38 3.58 -1.98 2.25
C VAL A 38 4.25 -3.33 2.07
N ASP A 39 5.10 -3.75 3.01
CA ASP A 39 5.78 -5.04 2.92
C ASP A 39 4.79 -6.20 3.05
N ALA A 40 3.79 -6.11 3.92
CA ALA A 40 2.73 -7.11 4.05
C ALA A 40 1.87 -7.21 2.78
N LEU A 41 1.52 -6.08 2.16
CA LEU A 41 0.73 -6.04 0.93
C LEU A 41 1.54 -6.54 -0.29
N ALA A 42 2.83 -6.24 -0.34
CA ALA A 42 3.72 -6.75 -1.39
C ALA A 42 3.90 -8.27 -1.27
N ALA A 43 4.11 -8.79 -0.06
CA ALA A 43 4.16 -10.22 0.20
C ALA A 43 2.85 -10.95 -0.17
N ALA A 44 1.72 -10.25 -0.06
CA ALA A 44 0.41 -10.77 -0.47
C ALA A 44 0.14 -10.62 -1.98
N GLY A 45 1.04 -10.01 -2.76
CA GLY A 45 0.83 -9.77 -4.20
C GLY A 45 -0.25 -8.74 -4.51
N LEU A 46 -0.53 -7.82 -3.58
CA LEU A 46 -1.55 -6.78 -3.76
C LEU A 46 -0.98 -5.45 -4.26
N ILE A 47 0.31 -5.21 -4.02
CA ILE A 47 1.05 -4.05 -4.52
C ILE A 47 2.41 -4.48 -5.07
N GLU A 48 2.95 -3.70 -6.00
CA GLU A 48 4.31 -3.83 -6.50
C GLU A 48 5.16 -2.64 -6.09
N LYS A 49 6.45 -2.92 -5.86
CA LYS A 49 7.50 -1.92 -5.61
C LYS A 49 8.43 -1.92 -6.82
N GLU A 50 8.43 -0.85 -7.59
CA GLU A 50 9.38 -0.64 -8.69
C GLU A 50 10.34 0.48 -8.30
N GLY A 51 11.53 0.08 -7.85
CA GLY A 51 12.51 0.99 -7.25
C GLY A 51 11.94 1.65 -5.99
N ARG A 52 11.67 2.96 -6.06
CA ARG A 52 11.04 3.72 -4.97
C ARG A 52 9.53 3.83 -5.12
N SER A 53 9.00 3.59 -6.31
CA SER A 53 7.58 3.76 -6.60
C SER A 53 6.76 2.58 -6.08
N ILE A 54 5.51 2.86 -5.71
CA ILE A 54 4.58 1.89 -5.16
C ILE A 54 3.27 1.99 -5.94
N ARG A 55 2.78 0.85 -6.43
CA ARG A 55 1.55 0.77 -7.21
C ARG A 55 0.71 -0.42 -6.77
N ALA A 56 -0.61 -0.28 -6.80
CA ALA A 56 -1.50 -1.42 -6.63
C ALA A 56 -1.52 -2.28 -7.90
N ILE A 57 -1.45 -3.59 -7.74
CA ILE A 57 -1.55 -4.57 -8.85
C ILE A 57 -2.84 -5.39 -8.81
N ALA A 58 -3.57 -5.37 -7.69
CA ALA A 58 -4.82 -6.10 -7.58
C ALA A 58 -6.02 -5.30 -8.12
N ASP A 59 -6.76 -5.89 -9.06
CA ASP A 59 -8.12 -5.46 -9.42
C ASP A 59 -9.18 -5.98 -8.42
N GLU A 60 -8.85 -6.99 -7.61
CA GLU A 60 -9.74 -7.58 -6.62
C GLU A 60 -8.97 -8.05 -5.37
N ILE A 61 -9.46 -7.71 -4.18
CA ILE A 61 -8.85 -8.12 -2.90
C ILE A 61 -9.44 -9.47 -2.49
N VAL A 62 -8.69 -10.54 -2.72
CA VAL A 62 -9.02 -11.86 -2.17
C VAL A 62 -8.38 -11.99 -0.78
N LEU A 63 -9.16 -11.66 0.25
CA LEU A 63 -8.82 -12.03 1.63
C LEU A 63 -9.02 -13.54 1.79
N LYS A 64 -7.93 -14.31 1.83
CA LYS A 64 -7.98 -15.66 2.38
C LYS A 64 -8.03 -15.55 3.91
N LEU A 65 -9.25 -15.61 4.44
CA LEU A 65 -9.52 -15.86 5.86
C LEU A 65 -9.16 -17.30 6.21
#